data_AF-A0A2J7PDS1-F1
#
_entry.id   AF-A0A2J7PDS1-F1
#
_cell.length_a   1.000
_cell.length_b   1.000
_cell.length_c   1.000
_cell.angle_alpha   90.00
_cell.angle_beta   90.00
_cell.angle_gamma   90.00
#
_symmetry.space_group_name_H-M   'P 1'
#
loop_
_entity.id
_entity.type
_entity.pdbx_description
1 polymer ?
#
loop_
_entity_poly.entity_id
_entity_poly.type
_entity_poly.pdbx_seq_one_letter_code
_entity_poly.pdbx_strand_id
1 'polypeptide(L)'
;MAGTVGRRLVRALLNVHICKQPGLHGAGSKLGHRFESTYKAAVLQEFKKDLVIKEQKRRKLQEDEVRIKVNCCGVNASDIMICQGLHEISPKLPFIPGYEVSGEILELGSKAAKELKVGSKIVGLNKDLFSGFAEECVLCSKDAWQLPSDVSFQTAVALAESYSTALIGLVRRGKLKKSDTVLITAASGALGLAAVDIAANVYRAKCCC
;
A
#
# COMPACT_ATOMS: atom_id res chain seq x y z
N MET A 1 10.70 -3.76 -20.66
CA MET A 1 9.78 -2.60 -20.59
C MET A 1 9.33 -2.24 -19.17
N ALA A 2 9.04 -3.20 -18.28
CA ALA A 2 8.64 -2.91 -16.89
C ALA A 2 9.67 -2.08 -16.08
N GLY A 3 10.97 -2.29 -16.31
CA GLY A 3 12.04 -1.61 -15.55
C GLY A 3 12.19 -0.09 -15.79
N THR A 4 11.69 0.46 -16.90
CA THR A 4 11.72 1.92 -17.13
C THR A 4 10.53 2.59 -16.47
N VAL A 5 9.35 1.98 -16.55
CA VAL A 5 8.10 2.52 -15.99
C VAL A 5 8.13 2.48 -14.47
N GLY A 6 8.61 1.38 -13.87
CA GLY A 6 8.81 1.29 -12.42
C GLY A 6 9.75 2.37 -11.88
N ARG A 7 10.86 2.67 -12.58
CA ARG A 7 11.79 3.74 -12.19
C ARG A 7 11.14 5.13 -12.22
N ARG A 8 10.27 5.40 -13.20
CA ARG A 8 9.54 6.68 -13.28
C ARG A 8 8.50 6.81 -12.16
N LEU A 9 7.82 5.71 -11.84
CA LEU A 9 6.87 5.67 -10.72
C LEU A 9 7.57 5.97 -9.38
N VAL A 10 8.69 5.29 -9.10
CA VAL A 10 9.50 5.53 -7.90
C VAL A 10 9.99 6.99 -7.84
N ARG A 11 10.40 7.56 -8.98
CA ARG A 11 10.81 8.97 -9.04
C ARG A 11 9.67 9.94 -8.72
N ALA A 12 8.46 9.66 -9.20
CA ALA A 12 7.29 10.46 -8.85
C ALA A 12 7.01 10.40 -7.34
N LEU A 13 7.08 9.21 -6.73
CA LEU A 13 6.85 9.02 -5.29
C LEU A 13 7.87 9.73 -4.40
N LEU A 14 9.14 9.81 -4.83
CA LEU A 14 10.16 10.59 -4.14
C LEU A 14 9.78 12.09 -4.06
N ASN A 15 9.11 12.61 -5.09
CA ASN A 15 8.66 14.01 -5.12
C ASN A 15 7.41 14.29 -4.28
N VAL A 16 6.71 13.24 -3.81
CA VAL A 16 5.57 13.37 -2.87
C VAL A 16 6.03 13.23 -1.41
N HIS A 17 7.34 13.15 -1.13
CA HIS A 17 7.90 12.94 0.22
C HIS A 17 7.41 11.66 0.95
N ILE A 18 6.72 10.74 0.27
CA ILE A 18 6.15 9.51 0.86
C ILE A 18 7.24 8.45 1.13
N CYS A 19 8.36 8.49 0.41
CA CYS A 19 9.44 7.51 0.58
C CYS A 19 10.76 8.24 0.90
N LYS A 20 11.10 8.36 2.20
CA LYS A 20 12.43 8.82 2.61
C LYS A 20 13.38 7.62 2.67
N GLN A 21 14.58 7.78 2.11
CA GLN A 21 15.66 6.80 2.25
C GLN A 21 15.96 6.54 3.74
N PRO A 22 16.36 5.31 4.13
CA PRO A 22 16.77 5.03 5.50
C PRO A 22 18.01 5.87 5.86
N GLY A 23 17.86 6.83 6.79
CA GLY A 23 19.01 7.62 7.27
C GLY A 23 18.77 9.00 7.88
N LEU A 24 17.57 9.58 7.82
CA LEU A 24 17.31 10.92 8.39
C LEU A 24 16.24 10.89 9.49
N HIS A 25 16.70 10.78 10.74
CA HIS A 25 15.88 10.99 11.94
C HIS A 25 15.69 12.50 12.14
N GLY A 26 14.50 13.01 11.82
CA GLY A 26 14.10 14.39 12.10
C GLY A 26 13.26 14.45 13.39
N ALA A 27 13.70 15.30 14.31
CA ALA A 27 13.14 15.52 15.64
C ALA A 27 11.63 15.86 15.62
N GLY A 28 10.91 15.32 16.60
CA GLY A 28 9.50 15.61 16.82
C GLY A 28 9.28 17.06 17.21
N SER A 29 8.38 17.74 16.50
CA SER A 29 7.80 19.00 16.92
C SER A 29 6.31 18.80 17.21
N LYS A 30 5.92 19.03 18.46
CA LYS A 30 4.52 19.19 18.86
C LYS A 30 4.06 20.55 18.33
N LEU A 31 3.18 20.56 17.34
CA LEU A 31 2.48 21.75 16.88
C LEU A 31 1.02 21.39 16.61
N GLY A 32 0.10 22.12 17.24
CA GLY A 32 -1.33 22.00 16.96
C GLY A 32 -1.57 22.27 15.48
N HIS A 33 -1.95 21.24 14.74
CA HIS A 33 -2.12 21.34 13.29
C HIS A 33 -3.44 22.05 12.97
N ARG A 34 -3.35 23.32 12.53
CA ARG A 34 -4.29 23.80 11.50
C ARG A 34 -4.04 22.93 10.29
N PHE A 35 -4.93 21.98 10.05
CA PHE A 35 -4.84 21.12 8.89
C PHE A 35 -5.00 21.98 7.62
N GLU A 36 -3.99 21.98 6.75
CA GLU A 36 -4.11 22.51 5.39
C GLU A 36 -5.23 21.76 4.66
N SER A 37 -6.03 22.51 3.88
CA SER A 37 -7.18 21.98 3.13
C SER A 37 -6.78 21.17 1.90
N THR A 38 -5.49 21.12 1.58
CA THR A 38 -4.92 20.41 0.44
C THR A 38 -3.77 19.48 0.84
N TYR A 39 -3.43 18.54 -0.05
CA TYR A 39 -2.31 17.60 0.07
C TYR A 39 -1.80 17.23 -1.33
N LYS A 40 -0.55 16.79 -1.46
CA LYS A 40 0.03 16.39 -2.76
C LYS A 40 -0.25 14.92 -3.07
N ALA A 41 -0.49 14.65 -4.35
CA ALA A 41 -0.65 13.30 -4.88
C ALA A 41 0.05 13.15 -6.24
N ALA A 42 0.52 11.93 -6.54
CA ALA A 42 1.00 11.56 -7.86
C ALA A 42 -0.19 11.13 -8.73
N VAL A 43 -0.55 11.96 -9.71
CA VAL A 43 -1.77 11.81 -10.50
C VAL A 43 -1.44 11.33 -11.92
N LEU A 44 -2.10 10.25 -12.32
CA LEU A 44 -2.15 9.78 -13.70
C LEU A 44 -3.19 10.60 -14.47
N GLN A 45 -2.75 11.33 -15.48
CA GLN A 45 -3.64 12.12 -16.34
C GLN A 45 -4.01 11.41 -17.64
N GLU A 46 -3.11 10.58 -18.13
CA GLU A 46 -3.24 9.81 -19.35
C GLU A 46 -2.50 8.48 -19.14
N PHE A 47 -3.07 7.38 -19.62
CA PHE A 47 -2.40 6.08 -19.56
C PHE A 47 -1.05 6.12 -20.28
N LYS A 48 -0.09 5.32 -19.80
CA LYS A 48 1.27 5.17 -20.36
C LYS A 48 2.12 6.45 -20.26
N LYS A 49 1.61 7.52 -19.64
CA LYS A 49 2.38 8.73 -19.31
C LYS A 49 2.89 8.67 -17.87
N ASP A 50 3.81 9.57 -17.57
CA ASP A 50 4.36 9.72 -16.23
C ASP A 50 3.32 10.36 -15.29
N LEU A 51 3.40 10.00 -14.00
CA LEU A 51 2.58 10.64 -12.98
C LEU A 51 3.01 12.09 -12.77
N VAL A 52 2.04 12.98 -12.60
CA VAL A 52 2.25 14.40 -12.35
C VAL A 52 1.85 14.71 -10.91
N ILE A 53 2.72 15.39 -10.17
CA ILE A 53 2.39 15.81 -8.80
C ILE A 53 1.39 16.95 -8.87
N LYS A 54 0.24 16.78 -8.20
CA LYS A 54 -0.81 17.81 -8.11
C LYS A 54 -1.30 17.94 -6.68
N GLU A 55 -1.68 19.14 -6.31
CA GLU A 55 -2.45 19.37 -5.08
C GLU A 55 -3.87 18.84 -5.23
N GLN A 56 -4.34 18.19 -4.18
CA GLN A 56 -5.68 17.64 -4.04
C GLN A 56 -6.37 18.32 -2.87
N LYS A 57 -7.66 18.58 -3.00
CA LYS A 57 -8.47 19.08 -1.88
C LYS A 57 -8.93 17.92 -1.02
N ARG A 58 -8.97 18.10 0.30
CA ARG A 58 -9.59 17.12 1.18
C ARG A 58 -11.09 17.04 0.91
N ARG A 59 -11.56 15.82 0.64
CA ARG A 59 -12.99 15.51 0.67
C ARG A 59 -13.44 15.18 2.10
N LYS A 60 -14.73 15.36 2.36
CA LYS A 60 -15.36 14.86 3.58
C LYS A 60 -15.30 13.33 3.62
N LEU A 61 -15.04 12.77 4.80
CA LEU A 61 -15.13 11.33 5.02
C LEU A 61 -16.58 10.84 4.98
N GLN A 62 -16.77 9.64 4.44
CA GLN A 62 -17.96 8.85 4.68
C GLN A 62 -17.92 8.23 6.07
N GLU A 63 -19.05 7.69 6.52
CA GLU A 63 -19.20 7.22 7.91
C GLU A 63 -18.24 6.09 8.27
N ASP A 64 -17.92 5.19 7.34
CA ASP A 64 -17.09 4.01 7.55
C ASP A 64 -15.63 4.18 7.10
N GLU A 65 -15.23 5.39 6.73
CA GLU A 65 -13.90 5.69 6.20
C GLU A 65 -12.93 6.18 7.27
N VAL A 66 -11.64 6.05 6.96
CA VAL A 66 -10.55 6.65 7.73
C VAL A 66 -9.66 7.44 6.80
N ARG A 67 -9.17 8.59 7.27
CA ARG A 67 -8.11 9.36 6.61
C ARG A 67 -6.81 9.08 7.32
N ILE A 68 -5.77 8.76 6.57
CA ILE A 68 -4.42 8.59 7.10
C ILE A 68 -3.46 9.59 6.48
N LYS A 69 -2.46 10.00 7.25
CA LYS A 69 -1.22 10.54 6.73
C LYS A 69 -0.40 9.37 6.25
N VAL A 70 -0.04 9.35 4.97
CA VAL A 70 0.75 8.24 4.41
C VAL A 70 2.22 8.45 4.77
N ASN A 71 2.79 7.49 5.50
CA ASN A 71 4.20 7.47 5.86
C ASN A 71 5.01 6.59 4.90
N CYS A 72 4.43 5.50 4.39
CA CYS A 72 5.00 4.62 3.38
C CYS A 72 3.88 4.09 2.47
N CYS A 73 4.22 3.82 1.21
CA CYS A 73 3.34 3.11 0.28
C CYS A 73 4.11 1.99 -0.43
N GLY A 74 3.43 0.87 -0.68
CA GLY A 74 3.94 -0.21 -1.51
C GLY A 74 3.73 0.08 -2.99
N VAL A 75 4.68 -0.34 -3.82
CA VAL A 75 4.56 -0.28 -5.28
C VAL A 75 4.40 -1.70 -5.81
N ASN A 76 3.25 -1.98 -6.40
CA ASN A 76 2.90 -3.31 -6.88
C ASN A 76 2.91 -3.38 -8.41
N ALA A 77 3.07 -4.58 -8.96
CA ALA A 77 3.03 -4.79 -10.42
C ALA A 77 1.68 -4.37 -11.03
N SER A 78 0.59 -4.55 -10.28
CA SER A 78 -0.76 -4.08 -10.60
C SER A 78 -0.82 -2.56 -10.79
N ASP A 79 -0.15 -1.77 -9.95
CA ASP A 79 -0.09 -0.30 -10.11
C ASP A 79 0.53 0.09 -11.46
N ILE A 80 1.58 -0.62 -11.87
CA ILE A 80 2.23 -0.40 -13.17
C ILE A 80 1.28 -0.77 -14.31
N MET A 81 0.60 -1.92 -14.22
CA MET A 81 -0.36 -2.36 -15.23
C MET A 81 -1.54 -1.38 -15.37
N ILE A 82 -2.07 -0.87 -14.24
CA ILE A 82 -3.13 0.14 -14.22
C ILE A 82 -2.66 1.42 -14.92
N CYS A 83 -1.48 1.93 -14.56
CA CYS A 83 -0.91 3.12 -15.19
C CYS A 83 -0.70 2.94 -16.71
N GLN A 84 -0.47 1.72 -17.17
CA GLN A 84 -0.30 1.40 -18.59
C GLN A 84 -1.63 1.15 -19.33
N GLY A 85 -2.76 1.07 -18.63
CA GLY A 85 -4.04 0.66 -19.19
C GLY A 85 -4.08 -0.83 -19.60
N LEU A 86 -3.29 -1.66 -18.92
CA LEU A 86 -3.17 -3.11 -19.17
C LEU A 86 -3.80 -3.97 -18.07
N HIS A 87 -4.40 -3.35 -17.06
CA HIS A 87 -5.07 -4.04 -15.96
C HIS A 87 -6.57 -4.21 -16.28
N GLU A 88 -7.19 -5.25 -15.71
CA GLU A 88 -8.64 -5.49 -15.87
C GLU A 88 -9.47 -4.31 -15.35
N ILE A 89 -9.02 -3.73 -14.24
CA ILE A 89 -9.53 -2.46 -13.72
C ILE A 89 -8.99 -1.31 -14.58
N SER A 90 -9.90 -0.60 -15.23
CA SER A 90 -9.62 0.62 -15.99
C SER A 90 -10.21 1.84 -15.27
N PRO A 91 -9.41 2.60 -14.52
CA PRO A 91 -9.91 3.75 -13.77
C PRO A 91 -10.28 4.91 -14.70
N LYS A 92 -11.25 5.73 -14.28
CA LYS A 92 -11.50 7.03 -14.91
C LYS A 92 -10.35 7.97 -14.57
N LEU A 93 -9.83 8.64 -15.59
CA LEU A 93 -8.78 9.65 -15.44
C LEU A 93 -9.39 11.03 -15.16
N PRO A 94 -8.73 11.91 -14.37
CA PRO A 94 -7.46 11.70 -13.68
C PRO A 94 -7.58 10.75 -12.49
N PHE A 95 -6.51 10.01 -12.19
CA PHE A 95 -6.51 8.93 -11.20
C PHE A 95 -5.26 8.97 -10.31
N ILE A 96 -5.39 8.63 -9.02
CA ILE A 96 -4.25 8.51 -8.09
C ILE A 96 -4.01 7.01 -7.86
N PRO A 97 -2.93 6.42 -8.40
CA PRO A 97 -2.62 5.01 -8.20
C PRO A 97 -2.11 4.69 -6.79
N GLY A 98 -1.79 3.42 -6.56
CA GLY A 98 -1.32 2.92 -5.27
C GLY A 98 -2.48 2.54 -4.37
N TYR A 99 -2.43 1.34 -3.81
CA TYR A 99 -3.46 0.85 -2.88
C TYR A 99 -2.87 0.32 -1.57
N GLU A 100 -1.56 0.09 -1.50
CA GLU A 100 -0.90 -0.39 -0.30
C GLU A 100 -0.22 0.77 0.44
N VAL A 101 -0.67 1.04 1.66
CA VAL A 101 -0.24 2.19 2.46
C VAL A 101 -0.05 1.83 3.92
N SER A 102 0.87 2.51 4.59
CA SER A 102 0.95 2.55 6.03
C SER A 102 1.21 3.96 6.53
N GLY A 103 0.72 4.25 7.72
CA GLY A 103 0.82 5.59 8.28
C GLY A 103 -0.04 5.79 9.51
N GLU A 104 -0.35 7.04 9.81
CA GLU A 104 -1.06 7.44 11.04
C GLU A 104 -2.45 7.96 10.72
N ILE A 105 -3.46 7.55 11.51
CA ILE A 105 -4.83 8.02 11.35
C ILE A 105 -4.92 9.51 11.72
N LEU A 106 -5.44 10.32 10.80
CA LEU A 106 -5.73 11.74 11.00
C LEU A 106 -7.19 11.99 11.39
N GLU A 107 -8.11 11.23 10.81
CA GLU A 107 -9.55 11.46 10.93
C GLU A 107 -10.30 10.14 10.77
N LEU A 108 -11.40 9.98 11.48
CA LEU A 108 -12.28 8.81 11.45
C LEU A 108 -13.70 9.24 11.11
N GLY A 109 -14.36 8.47 10.25
CA GLY A 109 -15.80 8.53 10.06
C GLY A 109 -16.55 8.07 11.33
N SER A 110 -17.80 8.49 11.47
CA SER A 110 -18.64 8.24 12.66
C SER A 110 -18.93 6.75 12.94
N LYS A 111 -18.80 5.89 11.93
CA LYS A 111 -19.00 4.44 11.97
C LYS A 111 -17.71 3.66 11.65
N ALA A 112 -16.55 4.31 11.73
CA ALA A 112 -15.27 3.61 11.59
C ALA A 112 -15.12 2.51 12.66
N ALA A 113 -14.35 1.46 12.33
CA ALA A 113 -14.08 0.35 13.21
C ALA A 113 -13.60 0.81 14.61
N LYS A 114 -14.16 0.22 15.67
CA LYS A 114 -14.07 0.73 17.06
C LYS A 114 -12.66 0.67 17.64
N GLU A 115 -11.84 -0.24 17.14
CA GLU A 115 -10.44 -0.42 17.51
C GLU A 115 -9.54 0.70 16.98
N LEU A 116 -9.96 1.41 15.94
CA LEU A 116 -9.19 2.48 15.32
C LEU A 116 -9.34 3.78 16.09
N LYS A 117 -8.23 4.50 16.24
CA LYS A 117 -8.15 5.78 16.95
C LYS A 117 -7.28 6.74 16.16
N VAL A 118 -7.60 8.04 16.22
CA VAL A 118 -6.73 9.09 15.67
C VAL A 118 -5.34 8.98 16.34
N GLY A 119 -4.29 9.05 15.53
CA GLY A 119 -2.90 8.84 15.94
C GLY A 119 -2.43 7.39 15.96
N SER A 120 -3.32 6.39 15.80
CA SER A 120 -2.89 5.00 15.66
C SER A 120 -2.13 4.78 14.36
N LYS A 121 -1.07 3.98 14.44
CA LYS A 121 -0.35 3.45 13.27
C LYS A 121 -1.15 2.33 12.63
N ILE A 122 -1.32 2.37 11.31
CA ILE A 122 -2.03 1.35 10.55
C ILE A 122 -1.27 0.94 9.30
N VAL A 123 -1.63 -0.22 8.76
CA VAL A 123 -1.42 -0.62 7.37
C VAL A 123 -2.76 -0.89 6.73
N GLY A 124 -2.89 -0.56 5.45
CA GLY A 124 -4.13 -0.77 4.73
C GLY A 124 -3.94 -1.08 3.26
N LEU A 125 -4.93 -1.79 2.71
CA LEU A 125 -5.00 -2.20 1.31
C LEU A 125 -6.27 -1.62 0.67
N ASN A 126 -6.18 -0.40 0.14
CA ASN A 126 -7.28 0.35 -0.46
C ASN A 126 -7.57 -0.08 -1.90
N LYS A 127 -7.84 -1.37 -2.12
CA LYS A 127 -7.90 -1.98 -3.46
C LYS A 127 -9.02 -1.43 -4.36
N ASP A 128 -10.09 -0.89 -3.78
CA ASP A 128 -11.23 -0.39 -4.53
C ASP A 128 -11.04 1.07 -4.99
N LEU A 129 -10.50 1.92 -4.12
CA LEU A 129 -10.38 3.37 -4.36
C LEU A 129 -8.97 3.82 -4.74
N PHE A 130 -7.95 3.02 -4.45
CA PHE A 130 -6.54 3.36 -4.61
C PHE A 130 -6.15 4.60 -3.81
N SER A 131 -5.62 5.65 -4.43
CA SER A 131 -5.20 6.90 -3.76
C SER A 131 -4.02 6.81 -2.78
N GLY A 132 -3.26 5.71 -2.81
CA GLY A 132 -2.12 5.48 -1.92
C GLY A 132 -0.85 6.23 -2.30
N PHE A 133 -0.70 6.64 -3.56
CA PHE A 133 0.42 7.48 -4.02
C PHE A 133 0.16 8.97 -3.74
N ALA A 134 -0.12 9.28 -2.48
CA ALA A 134 -0.42 10.63 -1.99
C ALA A 134 0.04 10.83 -0.54
N GLU A 135 0.18 12.08 -0.10
CA GLU A 135 0.50 12.42 1.30
C GLU A 135 -0.62 11.99 2.27
N GLU A 136 -1.85 11.90 1.76
CA GLU A 136 -3.00 11.39 2.50
C GLU A 136 -3.78 10.37 1.66
N CYS A 137 -4.29 9.34 2.33
CA CYS A 137 -5.14 8.33 1.72
C CYS A 137 -6.43 8.18 2.53
N VAL A 138 -7.55 7.98 1.83
CA VAL A 138 -8.85 7.67 2.45
C VAL A 138 -9.25 6.26 2.02
N LEU A 139 -9.47 5.39 3.00
CA LEU A 139 -9.84 4.00 2.81
C LEU A 139 -10.96 3.58 3.76
N CYS A 140 -11.65 2.49 3.43
CA CYS A 140 -12.64 1.90 4.33
C CYS A 140 -11.94 1.41 5.60
N SER A 141 -12.55 1.66 6.77
CA SER A 141 -11.99 1.28 8.07
C SER A 141 -11.75 -0.23 8.22
N LYS A 142 -12.52 -1.07 7.52
CA LYS A 142 -12.33 -2.54 7.52
C LYS A 142 -11.03 -2.99 6.83
N ASP A 143 -10.48 -2.14 5.96
CA ASP A 143 -9.27 -2.39 5.18
C ASP A 143 -8.06 -1.69 5.81
N ALA A 144 -8.21 -1.19 7.05
CA ALA A 144 -7.16 -0.57 7.85
C ALA A 144 -6.93 -1.40 9.11
N TRP A 145 -5.73 -1.96 9.23
CA TRP A 145 -5.33 -2.79 10.36
C TRP A 145 -4.30 -2.08 11.22
N GLN A 146 -4.56 -2.02 12.52
CA GLN A 146 -3.66 -1.40 13.47
C GLN A 146 -2.33 -2.15 13.55
N LEU A 147 -1.23 -1.39 13.52
CA LEU A 147 0.11 -1.94 13.66
C LEU A 147 0.49 -2.08 15.13
N PRO A 148 1.18 -3.18 15.50
CA PRO A 148 1.94 -3.25 16.75
C PRO A 148 2.94 -2.10 16.84
N SER A 149 3.24 -1.66 18.07
CA SER A 149 4.07 -0.47 18.31
C SER A 149 5.49 -0.56 17.76
N ASP A 150 6.03 -1.78 17.71
CA ASP A 150 7.39 -2.13 17.26
C ASP A 150 7.50 -2.41 15.76
N VAL A 151 6.37 -2.53 15.05
CA VAL A 151 6.36 -2.71 13.59
C VAL A 151 6.51 -1.37 12.90
N SER A 152 7.55 -1.24 12.06
CA SER A 152 7.77 -0.05 11.24
C SER A 152 6.77 0.06 10.09
N PHE A 153 6.53 1.29 9.61
CA PHE A 153 5.67 1.54 8.44
C PHE A 153 6.18 0.80 7.19
N GLN A 154 7.50 0.78 6.97
CA GLN A 154 8.15 0.09 5.86
C GLN A 154 7.94 -1.42 5.94
N THR A 155 8.17 -2.01 7.13
CA THR A 155 7.95 -3.44 7.35
C THR A 155 6.49 -3.80 7.08
N ALA A 156 5.55 -2.97 7.53
CA ALA A 156 4.13 -3.24 7.32
C ALA A 156 3.73 -3.31 5.83
N VAL A 157 4.11 -2.32 5.01
CA VAL A 157 3.82 -2.34 3.57
C VAL A 157 4.65 -3.37 2.80
N ALA A 158 5.80 -3.79 3.31
CA ALA A 158 6.58 -4.87 2.67
C ALA A 158 5.90 -6.24 2.82
N LEU A 159 5.02 -6.41 3.81
CA LEU A 159 4.39 -7.68 4.13
C LEU A 159 2.94 -7.76 3.69
N ALA A 160 2.15 -6.69 3.87
CA ALA A 160 0.69 -6.74 3.84
C ALA A 160 0.12 -7.35 2.56
N GLU A 161 0.44 -6.83 1.37
CA GLU A 161 -0.11 -7.36 0.12
C GLU A 161 0.49 -8.73 -0.24
N SER A 162 1.81 -8.87 -0.11
CA SER A 162 2.52 -10.07 -0.55
C SER A 162 2.13 -11.30 0.29
N TYR A 163 2.11 -11.18 1.62
CA TYR A 163 1.75 -12.30 2.50
C TYR A 163 0.27 -12.62 2.45
N SER A 164 -0.62 -11.61 2.40
CA SER A 164 -2.06 -11.87 2.29
C SER A 164 -2.39 -12.58 0.98
N THR A 165 -1.78 -12.15 -0.14
CA THR A 165 -1.93 -12.80 -1.44
C THR A 165 -1.39 -14.24 -1.43
N ALA A 166 -0.19 -14.45 -0.86
CA ALA A 166 0.40 -15.78 -0.74
C ALA A 166 -0.45 -16.73 0.13
N LEU A 167 -1.00 -16.25 1.26
CA LEU A 167 -1.90 -17.03 2.11
C LEU A 167 -3.20 -17.40 1.37
N ILE A 168 -3.79 -16.47 0.62
CA ILE A 168 -4.99 -16.76 -0.18
C ILE A 168 -4.66 -17.81 -1.24
N GLY A 169 -3.55 -17.65 -1.97
CA GLY A 169 -3.13 -18.55 -3.04
C GLY A 169 -2.79 -19.95 -2.53
N LEU A 170 -1.85 -20.06 -1.60
CA LEU A 170 -1.34 -21.34 -1.12
C LEU A 170 -2.29 -22.03 -0.14
N VAL A 171 -2.82 -21.30 0.84
CA VAL A 171 -3.58 -21.92 1.94
C VAL A 171 -5.06 -22.00 1.60
N ARG A 172 -5.70 -20.87 1.28
CA ARG A 172 -7.16 -20.84 1.10
C ARG A 172 -7.60 -21.52 -0.20
N ARG A 173 -6.86 -21.31 -1.29
CA ARG A 173 -7.18 -21.85 -2.61
C ARG A 173 -6.42 -23.14 -2.90
N GLY A 174 -5.11 -23.13 -2.70
CA GLY A 174 -4.22 -24.27 -2.94
C GLY A 174 -4.32 -25.38 -1.90
N LYS A 175 -4.87 -25.08 -0.71
CA LYS A 175 -5.00 -26.03 0.41
C LYS A 175 -3.69 -26.73 0.77
N LEU A 176 -2.58 -25.98 0.71
CA LEU A 176 -1.24 -26.47 0.99
C LEU A 176 -1.17 -27.21 2.32
N LYS A 177 -0.53 -28.38 2.33
CA LYS A 177 -0.31 -29.22 3.49
C LYS A 177 1.17 -29.41 3.76
N LYS A 178 1.45 -29.92 4.97
CA LYS A 178 2.79 -30.34 5.35
C LYS A 178 3.31 -31.41 4.40
N SER A 179 4.58 -31.28 4.01
CA SER A 179 5.29 -32.18 3.09
C SER A 179 4.86 -32.13 1.62
N ASP A 180 3.89 -31.27 1.24
CA ASP A 180 3.59 -31.02 -0.17
C ASP A 180 4.83 -30.46 -0.90
N THR A 181 4.88 -30.63 -2.21
CA THR A 181 5.85 -29.96 -3.08
C THR A 181 5.14 -28.86 -3.85
N VAL A 182 5.66 -27.63 -3.80
CA VAL A 182 5.10 -26.46 -4.48
C VAL A 182 6.13 -25.84 -5.43
N LEU A 183 5.72 -25.57 -6.66
CA LEU A 183 6.48 -24.78 -7.62
C LEU A 183 6.13 -23.30 -7.45
N ILE A 184 7.12 -22.47 -7.14
CA ILE A 184 6.97 -21.03 -6.94
C ILE A 184 7.74 -20.31 -8.04
N THR A 185 7.02 -19.74 -9.00
CA THR A 185 7.62 -18.92 -10.05
C THR A 185 7.89 -17.50 -9.54
N ALA A 186 8.87 -16.82 -10.15
CA ALA A 186 9.28 -15.47 -9.73
C ALA A 186 9.62 -15.38 -8.22
N ALA A 187 10.26 -16.42 -7.68
CA ALA A 187 10.55 -16.58 -6.24
C ALA A 187 11.39 -15.43 -5.64
N SER A 188 12.12 -14.68 -6.46
CA SER A 188 12.91 -13.50 -6.03
C SER A 188 12.09 -12.21 -5.89
N GLY A 189 10.83 -12.18 -6.33
CA GLY A 189 9.92 -11.04 -6.13
C GLY A 189 9.28 -11.05 -4.73
N ALA A 190 8.72 -9.92 -4.29
CA ALA A 190 8.14 -9.79 -2.94
C ALA A 190 7.07 -10.87 -2.64
N LEU A 191 6.15 -11.10 -3.57
CA LEU A 191 5.15 -12.17 -3.47
C LEU A 191 5.78 -13.57 -3.50
N GLY A 192 6.80 -13.78 -4.33
CA GLY A 192 7.52 -15.05 -4.42
C GLY A 192 8.23 -15.40 -3.11
N LEU A 193 8.91 -14.42 -2.52
CA LEU A 193 9.57 -14.55 -1.22
C LEU A 193 8.56 -14.83 -0.10
N ALA A 194 7.42 -14.13 -0.09
CA ALA A 194 6.35 -14.40 0.86
C ALA A 194 5.77 -15.81 0.70
N ALA A 195 5.59 -16.28 -0.54
CA ALA A 195 5.14 -17.63 -0.83
C ALA A 195 6.15 -18.69 -0.38
N VAL A 196 7.45 -18.48 -0.62
CA VAL A 196 8.53 -19.36 -0.16
C VAL A 196 8.55 -19.42 1.37
N ASP A 197 8.47 -18.26 2.05
CA ASP A 197 8.48 -18.21 3.51
C ASP A 197 7.31 -19.00 4.11
N ILE A 198 6.08 -18.73 3.65
CA ILE A 198 4.89 -19.46 4.13
C ILE A 198 5.02 -20.97 3.85
N ALA A 199 5.39 -21.35 2.64
CA ALA A 199 5.48 -22.76 2.26
C ALA A 199 6.57 -23.50 3.08
N ALA A 200 7.79 -22.96 3.13
CA ALA A 200 8.92 -23.62 3.77
C ALA A 200 8.89 -23.53 5.30
N ASN A 201 8.58 -22.35 5.86
CA ASN A 201 8.74 -22.10 7.29
C ASN A 201 7.47 -22.36 8.10
N VAL A 202 6.29 -22.07 7.55
CA VAL A 202 5.01 -22.32 8.22
C VAL A 202 4.51 -23.74 7.95
N TYR A 203 4.42 -24.13 6.68
CA TYR A 203 3.85 -25.42 6.30
C TYR A 203 4.87 -26.56 6.19
N ARG A 204 6.18 -26.27 6.19
CA ARG A 204 7.24 -27.28 5.99
C ARG A 204 7.05 -28.05 4.67
N ALA A 205 6.54 -27.38 3.65
CA ALA A 205 6.45 -27.87 2.28
C ALA A 205 7.82 -27.76 1.58
N LYS A 206 8.05 -28.59 0.57
CA LYS A 206 9.22 -28.52 -0.31
C LYS A 206 8.96 -27.46 -1.39
N CYS A 207 9.85 -26.48 -1.48
CA CYS A 207 9.74 -25.42 -2.49
C CYS A 207 10.67 -25.71 -3.67
N CYS A 208 10.11 -25.68 -4.88
CA CYS A 208 10.87 -25.62 -6.13
C CYS A 208 10.76 -24.19 -6.65
N CYS A 209 11.89 -23.51 -6.86
CA CYS A 209 11.96 -22.09 -7.24
C CYS A 209 12.76 -21.91 -8.53
#